data_AF-M5U4H5-F1
#
_entry.id   AF-M5U4H5-F1
#
_cell.length_a   1.000
_cell.length_b   1.000
_cell.length_c   1.000
_cell.angle_alpha   90.00
_cell.angle_beta   90.00
_cell.angle_gamma   90.00
#
_symmetry.space_group_name_H-M   'P 1'
#
loop_
_entity.id
_entity.type
_entity.pdbx_description
1 polymer ?
#
loop_
_entity_poly.entity_id
_entity_poly.type
_entity_poly.pdbx_seq_one_letter_code
_entity_poly.pdbx_strand_id
1 'polypeptide(L)'
;MSRKNMLTREGSVGESRKTQFTTWLSLLGILAVGWAGSTSAEQLITLRNGLTIRGVYIERSTLNENSFSVGADGGIQTPKIWMVDDGLRRTYIHRRGMVNNEPVDIPDLGLRIEFPQPVAEGGDEVGSIGRILGVSPLNEYGRRQLTVRGTDGSPTILHQGLTELTSRYAKLDGLKAEKSIRLDMRVATESIDTPSLQRIFRRRMNQEDPNERLEAVRFFMEAERFGDARRELQVILKQFPEQEELRPQLTALVERQAMQLIEQAELRRESGQPQLAEAILKQFPLGRVGRVTRLRVQDALAEIAQLKTQRDETVAKLRKLVAGLPGADQTALAPIVDEIDQHLSANTLNRLSDFIRLGDIETTPARQRVALAIAGWILGSGSGEQNLMLTVSLIEVRDLVQQYLAHPDKAARAKILERLKRLEATRADYIAKLLPLIPPPLASKQAAVIHGVETTDESDRSFIVPVGAVADPQVQGMYHVGLDQAEFDAATI
;
A
#
# COMPACT_ATOMS: atom_id res chain seq x y z
N MET A 1 17.99 73.66 -52.88
CA MET A 1 19.43 73.90 -52.61
C MET A 1 19.97 72.65 -51.94
N SER A 2 21.06 71.99 -52.29
CA SER A 2 22.08 72.18 -53.32
C SER A 2 22.77 70.81 -53.50
N ARG A 3 22.83 70.31 -54.74
CA ARG A 3 23.96 69.66 -55.47
C ARG A 3 24.91 68.73 -54.68
N LYS A 4 25.48 67.64 -55.22
CA LYS A 4 25.58 67.10 -56.59
C LYS A 4 26.35 65.77 -56.51
N ASN A 5 26.10 64.91 -57.49
CA ASN A 5 26.88 63.75 -57.93
C ASN A 5 28.36 64.06 -58.24
N MET A 6 29.22 63.03 -58.13
CA MET A 6 30.33 62.69 -59.07
C MET A 6 30.93 61.34 -58.62
N LEU A 7 30.72 60.19 -59.28
CA LEU A 7 31.24 59.65 -60.56
C LEU A 7 32.76 59.38 -60.64
N THR A 8 33.07 58.10 -60.91
CA THR A 8 34.11 57.50 -61.79
C THR A 8 35.59 57.45 -61.40
N ARG A 9 36.18 56.24 -61.36
CA ARG A 9 37.12 55.60 -62.34
C ARG A 9 37.89 54.44 -61.65
N GLU A 10 37.79 53.17 -62.05
CA GLU A 10 38.49 52.45 -63.14
C GLU A 10 40.03 52.33 -63.01
N GLY A 11 40.53 51.08 -62.78
CA GLY A 11 41.66 50.51 -63.54
C GLY A 11 43.00 50.17 -62.86
N SER A 12 43.46 48.92 -63.09
CA SER A 12 44.88 48.43 -63.18
C SER A 12 45.57 47.93 -61.88
N VAL A 13 45.65 46.62 -61.62
CA VAL A 13 46.64 45.59 -62.04
C VAL A 13 48.02 45.68 -61.32
N GLY A 14 48.42 44.60 -60.63
CA GLY A 14 49.81 44.36 -60.20
C GLY A 14 50.00 43.45 -58.98
N GLU A 15 50.37 42.19 -59.23
CA GLU A 15 50.80 41.08 -58.35
C GLU A 15 51.37 41.37 -56.93
N SER A 16 50.97 40.53 -55.96
CA SER A 16 51.92 39.86 -55.06
C SER A 16 51.31 38.62 -54.38
N ARG A 17 52.17 37.63 -54.14
CA ARG A 17 51.93 36.21 -53.83
C ARG A 17 51.62 35.91 -52.36
N LYS A 18 50.83 34.84 -52.16
CA LYS A 18 50.63 34.00 -50.94
C LYS A 18 49.80 34.71 -49.86
N THR A 19 48.67 34.19 -49.39
CA THR A 19 48.52 32.93 -48.65
C THR A 19 47.04 32.60 -48.48
N GLN A 20 46.70 31.31 -48.67
CA GLN A 20 45.69 30.52 -47.95
C GLN A 20 44.44 31.24 -47.40
N PHE A 21 43.28 30.96 -48.00
CA PHE A 21 42.01 30.57 -47.35
C PHE A 21 40.88 30.66 -48.38
N THR A 22 40.81 29.66 -49.27
CA THR A 22 39.61 29.38 -50.05
C THR A 22 38.59 28.66 -49.19
N THR A 23 37.31 28.92 -49.49
CA THR A 23 36.11 28.14 -49.15
C THR A 23 35.58 28.24 -47.72
N TRP A 24 34.99 29.39 -47.39
CA TRP A 24 33.75 29.46 -46.62
C TRP A 24 32.73 30.24 -47.45
N LEU A 25 31.78 29.54 -48.05
CA LEU A 25 30.36 29.94 -48.15
C LEU A 25 29.61 28.86 -48.94
N SER A 26 28.35 28.63 -48.57
CA SER A 26 27.35 27.76 -49.20
C SER A 26 27.49 26.24 -48.99
N LEU A 27 27.36 25.81 -47.73
CA LEU A 27 26.67 24.55 -47.35
C LEU A 27 26.29 24.58 -45.86
N LEU A 28 25.38 25.49 -45.49
CA LEU A 28 24.66 25.42 -44.22
C LEU A 28 23.25 24.88 -44.50
N GLY A 29 23.23 23.61 -44.92
CA GLY A 29 22.04 22.79 -44.97
C GLY A 29 21.65 22.37 -43.56
N ILE A 30 20.49 22.82 -43.14
CA ILE A 30 19.50 22.12 -42.32
C ILE A 30 20.01 20.78 -41.75
N LEU A 31 20.47 20.80 -40.50
CA LEU A 31 20.51 19.63 -39.62
C LEU A 31 20.58 20.06 -38.16
N ALA A 32 19.60 20.89 -37.78
CA ALA A 32 19.15 20.98 -36.40
C ALA A 32 17.81 20.24 -36.31
N VAL A 33 17.84 18.92 -36.57
CA VAL A 33 16.80 18.03 -36.02
C VAL A 33 17.18 17.88 -34.56
N GLY A 34 16.73 18.84 -33.75
CA GLY A 34 16.64 18.65 -32.32
C GLY A 34 15.83 17.37 -32.12
N TRP A 35 16.40 16.44 -31.36
CA TRP A 35 15.64 15.38 -30.73
C TRP A 35 14.67 16.05 -29.76
N ALA A 36 13.54 16.52 -30.28
CA ALA A 36 12.35 16.66 -29.49
C ALA A 36 11.94 15.22 -29.15
N GLY A 37 12.45 14.70 -28.03
CA GLY A 37 11.80 13.58 -27.39
C GLY A 37 10.34 13.96 -27.26
N SER A 38 9.46 13.21 -27.91
CA SER A 38 8.03 13.40 -27.79
C SER A 38 7.65 13.17 -26.33
N THR A 39 7.62 14.24 -25.54
CA THR A 39 6.95 14.27 -24.25
C THR A 39 5.46 14.17 -24.55
N SER A 40 4.95 12.94 -24.65
CA SER A 40 3.50 12.73 -24.63
C SER A 40 3.00 13.31 -23.31
N ALA A 41 2.17 14.36 -23.39
CA ALA A 41 1.43 14.82 -22.22
C ALA A 41 0.61 13.63 -21.69
N GLU A 42 0.59 13.45 -20.38
CA GLU A 42 -0.35 12.52 -19.77
C GLU A 42 -1.74 13.14 -19.79
N GLN A 43 -2.76 12.31 -19.70
CA GLN A 43 -4.13 12.77 -19.64
C GLN A 43 -4.75 12.48 -18.28
N LEU A 44 -5.53 13.45 -17.79
CA LEU A 44 -6.45 13.29 -16.68
C LEU A 44 -7.83 12.89 -17.24
N ILE A 45 -8.29 11.71 -16.89
CA ILE A 45 -9.54 11.12 -17.34
C ILE A 45 -10.50 11.03 -16.16
N THR A 46 -11.58 11.80 -16.21
CA THR A 46 -12.61 11.79 -15.17
C THR A 46 -13.72 10.80 -15.52
N LEU A 47 -13.96 9.86 -14.61
CA LEU A 47 -15.03 8.88 -14.69
C LEU A 47 -16.36 9.44 -14.15
N ARG A 48 -17.48 8.81 -14.53
CA ARG A 48 -18.84 9.23 -14.12
C ARG A 48 -19.09 9.15 -12.62
N ASN A 49 -18.33 8.33 -11.89
CA ASN A 49 -18.39 8.23 -10.43
C ASN A 49 -17.51 9.28 -9.72
N GLY A 50 -16.86 10.19 -10.46
CA GLY A 50 -15.98 11.22 -9.92
C GLY A 50 -14.52 10.78 -9.76
N LEU A 51 -14.17 9.51 -9.99
CA LEU A 51 -12.79 9.04 -9.94
C LEU A 51 -11.99 9.60 -11.13
N THR A 52 -10.77 10.04 -10.88
CA THR A 52 -9.85 10.53 -11.92
C THR A 52 -8.70 9.54 -12.12
N ILE A 53 -8.39 9.23 -13.37
CA ILE A 53 -7.25 8.40 -13.77
C ILE A 53 -6.26 9.28 -14.51
N ARG A 54 -4.98 9.17 -14.16
CA ARG A 54 -3.89 9.91 -14.79
C ARG A 54 -2.98 8.94 -15.54
N GLY A 55 -2.72 9.19 -16.82
CA GLY A 55 -1.76 8.42 -17.62
C GLY A 55 -1.92 8.66 -19.11
N VAL A 56 -1.11 8.00 -19.92
CA VAL A 56 -1.23 8.04 -21.38
C VAL A 56 -2.30 7.05 -21.81
N TYR A 57 -3.35 7.53 -22.48
CA TYR A 57 -4.40 6.63 -22.97
C TYR A 57 -4.22 6.25 -24.44
N ILE A 58 -4.56 5.00 -24.74
CA ILE A 58 -4.58 4.45 -26.09
C ILE A 58 -5.95 3.81 -26.32
N GLU A 59 -6.56 4.10 -27.47
CA GLU A 59 -7.81 3.49 -27.86
C GLU A 59 -7.60 2.06 -28.37
N ARG A 60 -8.38 1.10 -27.86
CA ARG A 60 -8.35 -0.31 -28.23
C ARG A 60 -9.76 -0.81 -28.56
N SER A 61 -9.84 -1.70 -29.55
CA SER A 61 -11.09 -2.37 -29.95
C SER A 61 -11.38 -3.61 -29.13
N THR A 62 -10.35 -4.37 -28.73
CA THR A 62 -10.46 -5.61 -27.96
C THR A 62 -9.37 -5.70 -26.88
N LEU A 63 -9.58 -6.56 -25.86
CA LEU A 63 -8.58 -6.85 -24.82
C LEU A 63 -7.54 -7.91 -25.25
N ASN A 64 -7.79 -8.62 -26.35
CA ASN A 64 -7.11 -9.87 -26.68
C ASN A 64 -6.18 -9.78 -27.90
N GLU A 65 -5.93 -8.58 -28.42
CA GLU A 65 -5.06 -8.43 -29.59
C GLU A 65 -3.60 -8.21 -29.19
N ASN A 66 -2.76 -9.20 -29.56
CA ASN A 66 -1.35 -8.99 -29.81
C ASN A 66 -1.22 -7.76 -30.74
N SER A 67 -0.47 -6.73 -30.31
CA SER A 67 -0.33 -5.45 -31.03
C SER A 67 0.29 -5.54 -32.45
N PHE A 68 0.51 -6.75 -32.98
CA PHE A 68 1.07 -7.01 -34.31
C PHE A 68 0.08 -7.63 -35.32
N SER A 69 -1.18 -7.92 -34.96
CA SER A 69 -2.17 -8.55 -35.87
C SER A 69 -3.25 -7.62 -36.41
N VAL A 70 -3.10 -6.30 -36.29
CA VAL A 70 -4.08 -5.32 -36.77
C VAL A 70 -4.05 -5.28 -38.30
N GLY A 71 -4.91 -6.07 -38.95
CA GLY A 71 -5.09 -5.99 -40.41
C GLY A 71 -5.88 -7.10 -41.10
N ALA A 72 -6.32 -8.16 -40.41
CA ALA A 72 -6.89 -9.33 -41.10
C ALA A 72 -8.41 -9.30 -41.35
N ASP A 73 -9.21 -8.59 -40.54
CA ASP A 73 -10.67 -8.63 -40.67
C ASP A 73 -11.27 -7.22 -40.85
N GLY A 74 -11.78 -6.96 -42.06
CA GLY A 74 -12.34 -5.69 -42.53
C GLY A 74 -13.66 -5.25 -41.88
N GLY A 75 -13.85 -5.49 -40.59
CA GLY A 75 -14.94 -4.91 -39.80
C GLY A 75 -14.56 -3.54 -39.25
N ILE A 76 -15.46 -2.55 -39.34
CA ILE A 76 -15.29 -1.25 -38.67
C ILE A 76 -15.37 -1.49 -37.16
N GLN A 77 -14.23 -1.76 -36.52
CA GLN A 77 -14.16 -1.91 -35.08
C GLN A 77 -14.10 -0.51 -34.46
N THR A 78 -15.22 -0.01 -33.94
CA THR A 78 -15.21 1.21 -33.13
C THR A 78 -14.48 0.91 -31.82
N PRO A 79 -13.35 1.57 -31.50
CA PRO A 79 -12.66 1.31 -30.24
C PRO A 79 -13.56 1.73 -29.08
N LYS A 80 -13.95 0.76 -28.25
CA LYS A 80 -14.82 0.99 -27.08
C LYS A 80 -14.03 1.06 -25.78
N ILE A 81 -12.76 0.65 -25.80
CA ILE A 81 -11.92 0.49 -24.62
C ILE A 81 -10.79 1.51 -24.69
N TRP A 82 -10.60 2.25 -23.62
CA TRP A 82 -9.37 3.00 -23.41
C TRP A 82 -8.46 2.22 -22.48
N MET A 83 -7.22 2.01 -22.88
CA MET A 83 -6.15 1.54 -22.01
C MET A 83 -5.37 2.76 -21.55
N VAL A 84 -5.43 3.08 -20.26
CA VAL A 84 -4.66 4.14 -19.63
C VAL A 84 -3.44 3.52 -18.98
N ASP A 85 -2.26 3.90 -19.44
CA ASP A 85 -0.96 3.46 -18.90
C ASP A 85 -0.36 4.61 -18.08
N ASP A 86 -0.21 4.42 -16.76
CA ASP A 86 0.43 5.39 -15.86
C ASP A 86 1.92 5.12 -15.65
N GLY A 87 2.49 4.20 -16.45
CA GLY A 87 3.83 3.65 -16.31
C GLY A 87 3.84 2.38 -15.46
N LEU A 88 3.15 2.35 -14.31
CA LEU A 88 3.17 1.20 -13.39
C LEU A 88 2.03 0.20 -13.67
N ARG A 89 0.86 0.72 -14.05
CA ARG A 89 -0.42 0.01 -14.15
C ARG A 89 -1.08 0.35 -15.47
N ARG A 90 -1.73 -0.66 -16.06
CA ARG A 90 -2.61 -0.49 -17.22
C ARG A 90 -4.05 -0.64 -16.77
N THR A 91 -4.82 0.44 -16.90
CA THR A 91 -6.23 0.46 -16.55
C THR A 91 -7.09 0.47 -17.80
N TYR A 92 -7.94 -0.54 -17.96
CA TYR A 92 -8.86 -0.63 -19.09
C TYR A 92 -10.23 -0.11 -18.68
N ILE A 93 -10.73 0.90 -19.41
CA ILE A 93 -12.03 1.53 -19.14
C ILE A 93 -12.91 1.52 -20.38
N HIS A 94 -14.21 1.31 -20.20
CA HIS A 94 -15.18 1.39 -21.28
C HIS A 94 -15.54 2.87 -21.53
N ARG A 95 -15.04 3.45 -22.64
CA ARG A 95 -15.14 4.89 -22.95
C ARG A 95 -16.56 5.42 -22.76
N ARG A 96 -17.53 4.89 -23.52
CA ARG A 96 -18.90 5.41 -23.54
C ARG A 96 -19.67 5.23 -22.22
N GLY A 97 -19.37 4.17 -21.48
CA GLY A 97 -20.10 3.84 -20.26
C GLY A 97 -19.55 4.50 -19.01
N MET A 98 -18.26 4.82 -18.98
CA MET A 98 -17.55 5.18 -17.75
C MET A 98 -16.94 6.57 -17.77
N VAL A 99 -16.58 7.12 -18.94
CA VAL A 99 -15.94 8.43 -19.03
C VAL A 99 -17.02 9.52 -19.00
N ASN A 100 -16.77 10.57 -18.20
CA ASN A 100 -17.69 11.70 -18.03
C ASN A 100 -17.35 12.86 -18.98
N ASN A 101 -16.05 13.18 -19.10
CA ASN A 101 -15.53 14.32 -19.85
C ASN A 101 -14.40 13.88 -20.79
N GLU A 102 -14.11 14.68 -21.80
CA GLU A 102 -12.93 14.46 -22.63
C GLU A 102 -11.64 14.58 -21.79
N PRO A 103 -10.59 13.79 -22.10
CA PRO A 103 -9.35 13.78 -21.34
C PRO A 103 -8.68 15.16 -21.37
N VAL A 104 -8.13 15.58 -20.24
CA VAL A 104 -7.42 16.85 -20.12
C VAL A 104 -5.92 16.56 -20.12
N ASP A 105 -5.19 17.12 -21.08
CA ASP A 105 -3.73 17.04 -21.10
C ASP A 105 -3.15 17.75 -19.87
N ILE A 106 -2.27 17.05 -19.17
CA ILE A 106 -1.53 17.56 -18.03
C ILE A 106 -0.03 17.38 -18.27
N PRO A 107 0.79 18.38 -17.91
CA PRO A 107 2.23 18.26 -18.03
C PRO A 107 2.76 17.20 -17.04
N ASP A 108 3.63 16.32 -17.53
CA ASP A 108 4.40 15.44 -16.64
C ASP A 108 5.56 16.22 -16.05
N LEU A 109 5.34 16.79 -14.86
CA LEU A 109 6.33 17.56 -14.11
C LEU A 109 7.15 16.69 -13.14
N GLY A 110 6.97 15.37 -13.15
CA GLY A 110 7.68 14.47 -12.25
C GLY A 110 9.17 14.39 -12.57
N LEU A 111 10.02 14.37 -11.55
CA LEU A 111 11.45 14.13 -11.73
C LEU A 111 11.69 12.70 -12.23
N ARG A 112 12.22 12.59 -13.44
CA ARG A 112 12.67 11.32 -14.03
C ARG A 112 14.18 11.20 -13.93
N ILE A 113 14.62 10.15 -13.28
CA ILE A 113 16.03 9.87 -13.05
C ILE A 113 16.45 8.63 -13.83
N GLU A 114 17.36 8.80 -14.78
CA GLU A 114 17.91 7.69 -15.57
C GLU A 114 19.22 7.15 -14.97
N PHE A 115 19.38 5.84 -15.07
CA PHE A 115 20.52 5.08 -14.57
C PHE A 115 21.14 4.26 -15.71
N PRO A 116 22.37 4.58 -16.14
CA PRO A 116 23.08 3.75 -17.11
C PRO A 116 23.34 2.35 -16.56
N GLN A 117 22.78 1.33 -17.21
CA GLN A 117 23.00 -0.07 -16.87
C GLN A 117 23.36 -0.89 -18.12
N PRO A 118 24.11 -1.99 -17.97
CA PRO A 118 24.35 -2.94 -19.07
C PRO A 118 23.09 -3.79 -19.30
N VAL A 119 22.09 -3.21 -19.95
CA VAL A 119 20.82 -3.90 -20.28
C VAL A 119 21.05 -4.96 -21.35
N ALA A 120 20.33 -6.08 -21.27
CA ALA A 120 20.33 -7.11 -22.30
C ALA A 120 19.66 -6.61 -23.59
N GLU A 121 20.45 -6.33 -24.63
CA GLU A 121 19.94 -5.96 -25.97
C GLU A 121 19.44 -7.16 -26.78
N GLY A 122 19.86 -8.38 -26.41
CA GLY A 122 19.45 -9.64 -27.03
C GLY A 122 19.19 -10.74 -26.01
N GLY A 123 18.46 -11.79 -26.40
CA GLY A 123 18.04 -12.89 -25.54
C GLY A 123 16.55 -13.19 -25.64
N ASP A 124 16.14 -14.28 -25.00
CA ASP A 124 14.74 -14.72 -24.99
C ASP A 124 13.85 -13.66 -24.32
N GLU A 125 12.69 -13.40 -24.95
CA GLU A 125 11.70 -12.49 -24.42
C GLU A 125 10.89 -13.20 -23.32
N VAL A 126 10.69 -12.52 -22.20
CA VAL A 126 9.91 -13.10 -21.09
C VAL A 126 8.43 -13.07 -21.41
N GLY A 127 7.88 -14.21 -21.83
CA GLY A 127 6.43 -14.39 -22.01
C GLY A 127 5.67 -14.60 -20.70
N SER A 128 6.30 -15.22 -19.69
CA SER A 128 5.77 -15.32 -18.33
C SER A 128 6.89 -15.53 -17.32
N ILE A 129 6.64 -15.10 -16.07
CA ILE A 129 7.55 -15.32 -14.95
C ILE A 129 6.90 -16.35 -14.03
N GLY A 130 7.65 -17.39 -13.65
CA GLY A 130 7.18 -18.35 -12.65
C GLY A 130 7.09 -17.72 -11.26
N ARG A 131 6.66 -18.52 -10.26
CA ARG A 131 6.54 -18.03 -8.88
C ARG A 131 7.88 -17.43 -8.40
N ILE A 132 7.83 -16.21 -7.87
CA ILE A 132 8.98 -15.56 -7.24
C ILE A 132 9.35 -16.33 -5.96
N LEU A 133 10.60 -16.77 -5.88
CA LEU A 133 11.16 -17.51 -4.74
C LEU A 133 11.94 -16.60 -3.79
N GLY A 134 12.53 -15.52 -4.31
CA GLY A 134 13.28 -14.55 -3.51
C GLY A 134 13.73 -13.33 -4.30
N VAL A 135 13.94 -12.22 -3.60
CA VAL A 135 14.40 -10.94 -4.19
C VAL A 135 15.45 -10.34 -3.27
N SER A 136 16.63 -10.02 -3.80
CA SER A 136 17.62 -9.26 -3.03
C SER A 136 17.26 -7.75 -3.02
N PRO A 137 17.66 -6.99 -1.99
CA PRO A 137 17.62 -5.53 -2.05
C PRO A 137 18.48 -4.98 -3.19
N LEU A 138 18.24 -3.73 -3.57
CA LEU A 138 19.09 -3.03 -4.54
C LEU A 138 20.41 -2.62 -3.86
N ASN A 139 21.53 -2.89 -4.53
CA ASN A 139 22.83 -2.39 -4.11
C ASN A 139 23.02 -0.90 -4.47
N GLU A 140 24.18 -0.34 -4.16
CA GLU A 140 24.55 1.05 -4.44
C GLU A 140 24.59 1.41 -5.93
N TYR A 141 24.63 0.41 -6.82
CA TYR A 141 24.53 0.59 -8.29
C TYR A 141 23.11 0.45 -8.81
N GLY A 142 22.12 0.22 -7.95
CA GLY A 142 20.75 -0.05 -8.35
C GLY A 142 20.57 -1.44 -8.97
N ARG A 143 21.37 -2.44 -8.58
CA ARG A 143 21.28 -3.82 -9.10
C ARG A 143 20.79 -4.78 -8.05
N ARG A 144 20.03 -5.80 -8.46
CA ARG A 144 19.53 -6.87 -7.58
C ARG A 144 19.43 -8.22 -8.30
N GLN A 145 19.20 -9.26 -7.52
CA GLN A 145 18.90 -10.61 -7.99
C GLN A 145 17.44 -10.96 -7.70
N LEU A 146 16.75 -11.48 -8.71
CA LEU A 146 15.40 -11.99 -8.64
C LEU A 146 15.43 -13.50 -8.91
N THR A 147 15.09 -14.30 -7.91
CA THR A 147 15.05 -15.76 -8.02
C THR A 147 13.61 -16.20 -8.28
N VAL A 148 13.39 -16.91 -9.39
CA VAL A 148 12.07 -17.38 -9.82
C VAL A 148 12.08 -18.88 -10.07
N ARG A 149 10.93 -19.53 -9.99
CA ARG A 149 10.78 -20.91 -10.43
C ARG A 149 10.80 -20.97 -11.96
N GLY A 150 11.79 -21.65 -12.52
CA GLY A 150 11.93 -21.91 -13.95
C GLY A 150 10.87 -22.86 -14.49
N THR A 151 10.84 -23.03 -15.81
CA THR A 151 9.89 -23.90 -16.52
C THR A 151 10.07 -25.38 -16.17
N ASP A 152 11.28 -25.78 -15.82
CA ASP A 152 11.64 -27.12 -15.34
C ASP A 152 11.42 -27.31 -13.82
N GLY A 153 10.93 -26.27 -13.13
CA GLY A 153 10.73 -26.26 -11.68
C GLY A 153 11.98 -25.88 -10.86
N SER A 154 13.15 -25.72 -11.49
CA SER A 154 14.39 -25.33 -10.81
C SER A 154 14.45 -23.82 -10.51
N PRO A 155 15.19 -23.36 -9.48
CA PRO A 155 15.39 -21.94 -9.24
C PRO A 155 16.25 -21.31 -10.34
N THR A 156 15.73 -20.28 -11.00
CA THR A 156 16.44 -19.47 -12.00
C THR A 156 16.72 -18.08 -11.42
N ILE A 157 17.96 -17.60 -11.52
CA ILE A 157 18.37 -16.27 -11.06
C ILE A 157 18.37 -15.29 -12.22
N LEU A 158 17.63 -14.19 -12.07
CA LEU A 158 17.56 -13.09 -13.01
C LEU A 158 18.27 -11.88 -12.40
N HIS A 159 19.25 -11.33 -13.12
CA HIS A 159 19.92 -10.10 -12.73
C HIS A 159 19.13 -8.89 -13.24
N GLN A 160 18.72 -8.01 -12.33
CA GLN A 160 17.95 -6.80 -12.65
C GLN A 160 18.75 -5.55 -12.30
N GLY A 161 18.60 -4.51 -13.11
CA GLY A 161 19.15 -3.18 -12.85
C GLY A 161 18.10 -2.10 -12.97
N LEU A 162 18.14 -1.14 -12.04
CA LEU A 162 17.38 0.10 -12.08
C LEU A 162 17.89 0.93 -13.25
N THR A 163 17.01 1.21 -14.21
CA THR A 163 17.30 2.01 -15.40
C THR A 163 16.58 3.35 -15.38
N GLU A 164 15.42 3.41 -14.71
CA GLU A 164 14.63 4.62 -14.54
C GLU A 164 13.99 4.65 -13.15
N LEU A 165 13.97 5.82 -12.54
CA LEU A 165 13.30 6.08 -11.28
C LEU A 165 12.48 7.36 -11.38
N THR A 166 11.20 7.25 -11.03
CA THR A 166 10.25 8.35 -10.93
C THR A 166 9.62 8.35 -9.54
N SER A 167 8.81 9.36 -9.21
CA SER A 167 8.02 9.35 -7.97
C SER A 167 6.98 8.22 -7.92
N ARG A 168 6.48 7.76 -9.07
CA ARG A 168 5.45 6.71 -9.17
C ARG A 168 6.02 5.30 -9.26
N TYR A 169 7.04 5.12 -10.09
CA TYR A 169 7.62 3.79 -10.36
C TYR A 169 9.13 3.81 -10.58
N ALA A 170 9.71 2.65 -10.37
CA ALA A 170 11.07 2.31 -10.73
C ALA A 170 11.06 1.22 -11.82
N LYS A 171 11.76 1.47 -12.92
CA LYS A 171 11.95 0.52 -14.02
C LYS A 171 13.18 -0.33 -13.76
N LEU A 172 12.99 -1.64 -13.78
CA LEU A 172 13.98 -2.67 -13.56
C LEU A 172 14.10 -3.53 -14.81
N ASP A 173 15.21 -3.37 -15.52
CA ASP A 173 15.49 -4.12 -16.74
C ASP A 173 16.44 -5.30 -16.45
N GLY A 174 16.29 -6.36 -17.24
CA GLY A 174 17.21 -7.50 -17.26
C GLY A 174 18.63 -7.07 -17.67
N LEU A 175 19.62 -7.40 -16.83
CA LEU A 175 21.02 -7.11 -17.10
C LEU A 175 21.66 -8.16 -18.00
N LYS A 176 22.69 -7.75 -18.72
CA LYS A 176 23.52 -8.64 -19.53
C LYS A 176 24.19 -9.68 -18.64
N ALA A 177 23.95 -10.96 -18.96
CA ALA A 177 24.54 -12.13 -18.32
C ALA A 177 24.84 -13.21 -19.37
N GLU A 178 25.50 -14.30 -18.99
CA GLU A 178 25.80 -15.43 -19.90
C GLU A 178 24.54 -15.94 -20.62
N LYS A 179 23.42 -16.03 -19.88
CA LYS A 179 22.07 -16.21 -20.43
C LYS A 179 21.28 -14.94 -20.20
N SER A 180 21.36 -14.03 -21.16
CA SER A 180 20.64 -12.76 -21.11
C SER A 180 19.16 -12.99 -21.38
N ILE A 181 18.31 -12.40 -20.54
CA ILE A 181 16.85 -12.48 -20.63
C ILE A 181 16.32 -11.05 -20.74
N ARG A 182 15.51 -10.78 -21.76
CA ARG A 182 14.88 -9.47 -21.94
C ARG A 182 13.66 -9.37 -21.04
N LEU A 183 13.86 -8.73 -19.90
CA LEU A 183 12.83 -8.49 -18.90
C LEU A 183 12.67 -6.98 -18.68
N ASP A 184 11.47 -6.47 -18.93
CA ASP A 184 11.03 -5.14 -18.48
C ASP A 184 10.06 -5.36 -17.32
N MET A 185 10.42 -4.84 -16.15
CA MET A 185 9.55 -4.86 -14.98
C MET A 185 9.51 -3.48 -14.34
N ARG A 186 8.31 -3.07 -13.90
CA ARG A 186 8.15 -1.84 -13.13
C ARG A 186 7.60 -2.18 -11.75
N VAL A 187 8.15 -1.52 -10.74
CA VAL A 187 7.72 -1.63 -9.35
C VAL A 187 7.39 -0.26 -8.82
N ALA A 188 6.48 -0.18 -7.86
CA ALA A 188 6.15 1.10 -7.22
C ALA A 188 7.38 1.63 -6.49
N THR A 189 7.68 2.93 -6.60
CA THR A 189 8.84 3.55 -5.93
C THR A 189 8.76 3.41 -4.40
N GLU A 190 7.55 3.40 -3.85
CA GLU A 190 7.26 3.10 -2.44
C GLU A 190 7.72 1.71 -2.00
N SER A 191 7.82 0.74 -2.91
CA SER A 191 8.23 -0.64 -2.59
C SER A 191 9.75 -0.80 -2.42
N ILE A 192 10.54 0.22 -2.77
CA ILE A 192 11.99 0.22 -2.59
C ILE A 192 12.31 0.74 -1.19
N ASP A 193 13.09 -0.03 -0.42
CA ASP A 193 13.47 0.34 0.94
C ASP A 193 14.34 1.61 0.98
N THR A 194 14.20 2.39 2.07
CA THR A 194 14.99 3.61 2.26
C THR A 194 16.50 3.35 2.17
N PRO A 195 17.08 2.36 2.87
CA PRO A 195 18.52 2.15 2.83
C PRO A 195 19.05 1.96 1.40
N SER A 196 18.33 1.22 0.55
CA SER A 196 18.68 1.04 -0.86
C SER A 196 18.69 2.35 -1.63
N LEU A 197 17.63 3.15 -1.55
CA LEU A 197 17.59 4.43 -2.26
C LEU A 197 18.66 5.40 -1.75
N GLN A 198 18.88 5.47 -0.43
CA GLN A 198 19.95 6.30 0.12
C GLN A 198 21.34 5.88 -0.38
N ARG A 199 21.64 4.57 -0.44
CA ARG A 199 22.92 4.10 -1.01
C ARG A 199 23.07 4.47 -2.49
N ILE A 200 22.00 4.32 -3.28
CA ILE A 200 22.00 4.67 -4.70
C ILE A 200 22.24 6.18 -4.90
N PHE A 201 21.50 7.03 -4.19
CA PHE A 201 21.65 8.48 -4.28
C PHE A 201 23.03 8.95 -3.80
N ARG A 202 23.53 8.42 -2.68
CA ARG A 202 24.89 8.72 -2.17
C ARG A 202 25.99 8.39 -3.17
N ARG A 203 25.82 7.31 -3.94
CA ARG A 203 26.80 6.89 -4.96
C ARG A 203 26.70 7.75 -6.22
N ARG A 204 25.49 8.16 -6.60
CA ARG A 204 25.22 8.88 -7.85
C ARG A 204 25.54 10.37 -7.76
N MET A 205 25.27 11.00 -6.61
CA MET A 205 25.40 12.44 -6.42
C MET A 205 26.73 12.80 -5.78
N ASN A 206 27.28 13.94 -6.17
CA ASN A 206 28.39 14.56 -5.48
C ASN A 206 27.98 14.94 -4.05
N GLN A 207 28.55 14.29 -3.06
CA GLN A 207 28.21 14.52 -1.65
C GLN A 207 28.71 15.88 -1.14
N GLU A 208 29.65 16.49 -1.85
CA GLU A 208 30.23 17.80 -1.55
C GLU A 208 29.46 18.96 -2.21
N ASP A 209 28.48 18.67 -3.10
CA ASP A 209 27.62 19.68 -3.71
C ASP A 209 26.23 19.68 -3.06
N PRO A 210 25.83 20.74 -2.32
CA PRO A 210 24.50 20.81 -1.73
C PRO A 210 23.39 20.83 -2.78
N ASN A 211 23.60 21.40 -3.97
CA ASN A 211 22.56 21.50 -5.00
C ASN A 211 22.20 20.13 -5.59
N GLU A 212 23.20 19.29 -5.87
CA GLU A 212 22.95 17.92 -6.34
C GLU A 212 22.18 17.10 -5.31
N ARG A 213 22.49 17.27 -4.01
CA ARG A 213 21.79 16.56 -2.94
C ARG A 213 20.36 17.05 -2.73
N LEU A 214 20.09 18.34 -2.97
CA LEU A 214 18.73 18.87 -2.94
C LEU A 214 17.83 18.26 -4.03
N GLU A 215 18.39 17.70 -5.11
CA GLU A 215 17.61 16.93 -6.06
C GLU A 215 17.05 15.64 -5.46
N ALA A 216 17.81 14.96 -4.58
CA ALA A 216 17.30 13.80 -3.85
C ALA A 216 16.20 14.21 -2.87
N VAL A 217 16.34 15.36 -2.21
CA VAL A 217 15.27 15.91 -1.33
C VAL A 217 14.00 16.16 -2.16
N ARG A 218 14.11 16.84 -3.31
CA ARG A 218 12.99 17.09 -4.22
C ARG A 218 12.34 15.78 -4.69
N PHE A 219 13.15 14.80 -5.08
CA PHE A 219 12.67 13.47 -5.45
C PHE A 219 11.85 12.82 -4.33
N PHE A 220 12.39 12.78 -3.11
CA PHE A 220 11.69 12.19 -1.97
C PHE A 220 10.42 12.95 -1.61
N MET A 221 10.37 14.28 -1.81
CA MET A 221 9.16 15.07 -1.63
C MET A 221 8.08 14.72 -2.66
N GLU A 222 8.45 14.60 -3.94
CA GLU A 222 7.54 14.21 -5.01
C GLU A 222 7.02 12.78 -4.85
N ALA A 223 7.83 11.89 -4.28
CA ALA A 223 7.46 10.51 -3.96
C ALA A 223 6.70 10.37 -2.63
N GLU A 224 6.35 11.49 -1.96
CA GLU A 224 5.70 11.51 -0.64
C GLU A 224 6.47 10.75 0.46
N ARG A 225 7.79 10.61 0.29
CA ARG A 225 8.71 10.01 1.25
C ARG A 225 9.28 11.07 2.17
N PHE A 226 8.41 11.77 2.89
CA PHE A 226 8.79 12.94 3.70
C PHE A 226 9.85 12.60 4.78
N GLY A 227 9.83 11.39 5.33
CA GLY A 227 10.85 10.94 6.28
C GLY A 227 12.25 10.80 5.66
N ASP A 228 12.34 10.46 4.38
CA ASP A 228 13.62 10.38 3.65
C ASP A 228 14.10 11.78 3.24
N ALA A 229 13.19 12.61 2.71
CA ALA A 229 13.46 14.01 2.40
C ALA A 229 13.98 14.77 3.63
N ARG A 230 13.31 14.61 4.78
CA ARG A 230 13.70 15.22 6.05
C ARG A 230 15.11 14.80 6.47
N ARG A 231 15.41 13.50 6.43
CA ARG A 231 16.73 12.97 6.83
C ARG A 231 17.84 13.53 5.96
N GLU A 232 17.63 13.53 4.65
CA GLU A 232 18.62 14.04 3.71
C GLU A 232 18.85 15.55 3.92
N LEU A 233 17.77 16.34 4.05
CA LEU A 233 17.86 17.77 4.30
C LEU A 233 18.53 18.10 5.65
N GLN A 234 18.32 17.30 6.69
CA GLN A 234 19.03 17.43 7.97
C GLN A 234 20.53 17.23 7.82
N VAL A 235 20.95 16.22 7.04
CA VAL A 235 22.37 15.98 6.78
C VAL A 235 22.97 17.14 5.96
N ILE A 236 22.25 17.65 4.96
CA ILE A 236 22.67 18.82 4.18
C ILE A 236 22.89 20.02 5.10
N LEU A 237 21.92 20.38 5.95
CA LEU A 237 22.03 21.52 6.88
C LEU A 237 23.17 21.36 7.91
N LYS A 238 23.53 20.12 8.26
CA LYS A 238 24.66 19.83 9.16
C LYS A 238 26.01 19.98 8.45
N GLN A 239 26.10 19.61 7.17
CA GLN A 239 27.34 19.60 6.40
C GLN A 239 27.60 20.93 5.67
N PHE A 240 26.55 21.67 5.35
CA PHE A 240 26.59 22.99 4.69
C PHE A 240 25.82 24.00 5.53
N PRO A 241 26.40 24.51 6.64
CA PRO A 241 25.73 25.45 7.54
C PRO A 241 25.27 26.75 6.84
N GLU A 242 25.90 27.11 5.72
CA GLU A 242 25.49 28.25 4.87
C GLU A 242 24.08 28.12 4.29
N GLN A 243 23.51 26.91 4.21
CA GLN A 243 22.16 26.65 3.69
C GLN A 243 21.04 26.90 4.73
N GLU A 244 21.27 27.77 5.71
CA GLU A 244 20.36 28.01 6.85
C GLU A 244 18.93 28.41 6.42
N GLU A 245 18.80 29.03 5.26
CA GLU A 245 17.51 29.40 4.64
C GLU A 245 16.59 28.22 4.33
N LEU A 246 17.10 26.98 4.32
CA LEU A 246 16.30 25.76 4.11
C LEU A 246 15.64 25.24 5.40
N ARG A 247 15.95 25.81 6.57
CA ARG A 247 15.33 25.40 7.85
C ARG A 247 13.80 25.46 7.86
N PRO A 248 13.12 26.48 7.27
CA PRO A 248 11.68 26.47 7.14
C PRO A 248 11.14 25.29 6.31
N GLN A 249 11.87 24.87 5.26
CA GLN A 249 11.49 23.70 4.46
C GLN A 249 11.61 22.42 5.29
N LEU A 250 12.66 22.30 6.13
CA LEU A 250 12.78 21.19 7.06
C LEU A 250 11.59 21.10 8.03
N THR A 251 11.16 22.24 8.59
CA THR A 251 9.97 22.30 9.44
C THR A 251 8.71 21.86 8.68
N ALA A 252 8.55 22.31 7.43
CA ALA A 252 7.43 21.89 6.59
C ALA A 252 7.43 20.37 6.31
N LEU A 253 8.61 19.76 6.10
CA LEU A 253 8.74 18.32 5.93
C LEU A 253 8.37 17.55 7.20
N VAL A 254 8.77 18.05 8.37
CA VAL A 254 8.37 17.47 9.66
C VAL A 254 6.85 17.48 9.80
N GLU A 255 6.19 18.60 9.47
CA GLU A 255 4.72 18.70 9.55
C GLU A 255 4.02 17.77 8.55
N ARG A 256 4.52 17.66 7.30
CA ARG A 256 3.96 16.72 6.31
C ARG A 256 4.14 15.26 6.71
N GLN A 257 5.33 14.89 7.20
CA GLN A 257 5.58 13.54 7.73
C GLN A 257 4.64 13.24 8.91
N ALA A 258 4.45 14.21 9.80
CA ALA A 258 3.54 14.11 10.93
C ALA A 258 2.08 13.87 10.49
N MET A 259 1.59 14.64 9.51
CA MET A 259 0.25 14.44 8.96
C MET A 259 0.09 13.05 8.33
N GLN A 260 1.06 12.61 7.53
CA GLN A 260 1.05 11.27 6.92
C GLN A 260 1.00 10.17 7.98
N LEU A 261 1.77 10.28 9.08
CA LEU A 261 1.73 9.32 10.17
C LEU A 261 0.38 9.27 10.89
N ILE A 262 -0.29 10.42 11.06
CA ILE A 262 -1.64 10.48 11.65
C ILE A 262 -2.65 9.78 10.74
N GLU A 263 -2.65 10.07 9.44
CA GLU A 263 -3.53 9.41 8.46
C GLU A 263 -3.31 7.89 8.44
N GLN A 264 -2.06 7.47 8.51
CA GLN A 264 -1.69 6.06 8.60
C GLN A 264 -2.18 5.39 9.90
N ALA A 265 -2.16 6.11 11.03
CA ALA A 265 -2.71 5.62 12.29
C ALA A 265 -4.24 5.56 12.26
N GLU A 266 -4.91 6.58 11.70
CA GLU A 266 -6.36 6.64 11.54
C GLU A 266 -6.86 5.49 10.65
N LEU A 267 -6.23 5.29 9.49
CA LEU A 267 -6.55 4.17 8.59
C LEU A 267 -6.41 2.82 9.28
N ARG A 268 -5.35 2.62 10.07
CA ARG A 268 -5.16 1.37 10.84
C ARG A 268 -6.24 1.19 11.89
N ARG A 269 -6.59 2.24 12.64
CA ARG A 269 -7.66 2.21 13.63
C ARG A 269 -8.99 1.83 12.98
N GLU A 270 -9.36 2.50 11.88
CA GLU A 270 -10.57 2.21 11.10
C GLU A 270 -10.58 0.80 10.51
N SER A 271 -9.41 0.30 10.11
CA SER A 271 -9.22 -1.07 9.62
C SER A 271 -9.19 -2.13 10.74
N GLY A 272 -9.45 -1.75 11.99
CA GLY A 272 -9.49 -2.68 13.13
C GLY A 272 -8.13 -3.09 13.67
N GLN A 273 -7.11 -2.27 13.46
CA GLN A 273 -5.75 -2.45 13.96
C GLN A 273 -5.36 -1.36 14.98
N PRO A 274 -6.11 -1.19 16.09
CA PRO A 274 -5.89 -0.11 17.04
C PRO A 274 -4.53 -0.19 17.75
N GLN A 275 -3.97 -1.38 17.95
CA GLN A 275 -2.63 -1.56 18.54
C GLN A 275 -1.55 -0.96 17.63
N LEU A 276 -1.68 -1.12 16.32
CA LEU A 276 -0.73 -0.55 15.36
C LEU A 276 -0.91 0.97 15.24
N ALA A 277 -2.15 1.46 15.31
CA ALA A 277 -2.41 2.89 15.41
C ALA A 277 -1.76 3.49 16.68
N GLU A 278 -1.93 2.82 17.83
CA GLU A 278 -1.32 3.22 19.11
C GLU A 278 0.21 3.25 19.03
N ALA A 279 0.83 2.22 18.42
CA ALA A 279 2.28 2.15 18.25
C ALA A 279 2.84 3.33 17.45
N ILE A 280 2.19 3.69 16.34
CA ILE A 280 2.56 4.86 15.52
C ILE A 280 2.44 6.15 16.34
N LEU A 281 1.31 6.33 17.02
CA LEU A 281 1.02 7.57 17.74
C LEU A 281 1.89 7.75 19.00
N LYS A 282 2.31 6.67 19.66
CA LYS A 282 3.24 6.74 20.80
C LYS A 282 4.65 7.16 20.42
N GLN A 283 5.11 6.78 19.23
CA GLN A 283 6.42 7.16 18.69
C GLN A 283 6.41 8.55 18.05
N PHE A 284 5.28 9.26 18.11
CA PHE A 284 5.10 10.53 17.43
C PHE A 284 5.92 11.66 18.07
N PRO A 285 6.63 12.50 17.29
CA PRO A 285 7.52 13.53 17.82
C PRO A 285 6.75 14.79 18.28
N LEU A 286 6.00 14.68 19.37
CA LEU A 286 5.12 15.76 19.86
C LEU A 286 5.85 17.10 20.01
N GLY A 287 7.10 17.12 20.48
CA GLY A 287 7.88 18.35 20.66
C GLY A 287 8.25 19.09 19.37
N ARG A 288 8.07 18.49 18.19
CA ARG A 288 8.52 19.03 16.90
C ARG A 288 7.37 19.43 15.95
N VAL A 289 6.13 19.32 16.40
CA VAL A 289 4.93 19.64 15.61
C VAL A 289 4.11 20.76 16.25
N GLY A 290 3.25 21.38 15.45
CA GLY A 290 2.34 22.43 15.91
C GLY A 290 1.43 21.98 17.06
N ARG A 291 0.90 22.96 17.83
CA ARG A 291 -0.03 22.67 18.95
C ARG A 291 -1.27 21.89 18.50
N VAL A 292 -1.84 22.23 17.35
CA VAL A 292 -3.03 21.56 16.81
C VAL A 292 -2.74 20.08 16.54
N THR A 293 -1.64 19.79 15.85
CA THR A 293 -1.19 18.43 15.52
C THR A 293 -0.91 17.61 16.78
N ARG A 294 -0.28 18.21 17.80
CA ARG A 294 -0.11 17.56 19.11
C ARG A 294 -1.44 17.18 19.77
N LEU A 295 -2.40 18.10 19.80
CA LEU A 295 -3.71 17.83 20.41
C LEU A 295 -4.41 16.69 19.68
N ARG A 296 -4.39 16.68 18.34
CA ARG A 296 -4.97 15.59 17.55
C ARG A 296 -4.38 14.22 17.90
N VAL A 297 -3.06 14.13 18.08
CA VAL A 297 -2.39 12.88 18.50
C VAL A 297 -2.78 12.48 19.92
N GLN A 298 -2.86 13.44 20.85
CA GLN A 298 -3.27 13.18 22.23
C GLN A 298 -4.72 12.69 22.31
N ASP A 299 -5.62 13.32 21.57
CA ASP A 299 -7.03 12.94 21.49
C ASP A 299 -7.18 11.53 20.91
N ALA A 300 -6.45 11.21 19.83
CA ALA A 300 -6.45 9.89 19.22
C ALA A 300 -5.93 8.80 20.17
N LEU A 301 -4.85 9.07 20.93
CA LEU A 301 -4.35 8.15 21.94
C LEU A 301 -5.34 7.97 23.10
N ALA A 302 -5.99 9.05 23.54
CA ALA A 302 -6.99 9.00 24.59
C ALA A 302 -8.22 8.18 24.16
N GLU A 303 -8.69 8.32 22.92
CA GLU A 303 -9.80 7.54 22.37
C GLU A 303 -9.46 6.04 22.34
N ILE A 304 -8.26 5.68 21.84
CA ILE A 304 -7.80 4.28 21.83
C ILE A 304 -7.74 3.72 23.26
N ALA A 305 -7.17 4.47 24.20
CA ALA A 305 -7.07 4.04 25.60
C ALA A 305 -8.45 3.88 26.24
N GLN A 306 -9.38 4.80 25.98
CA GLN A 306 -10.75 4.74 26.49
C GLN A 306 -11.47 3.47 26.00
N LEU A 307 -11.37 3.16 24.71
CA LEU A 307 -12.00 1.96 24.13
C LEU A 307 -11.39 0.67 24.69
N LYS A 308 -10.06 0.65 24.92
CA LYS A 308 -9.38 -0.48 25.54
C LYS A 308 -9.84 -0.69 26.99
N THR A 309 -9.88 0.37 27.79
CA THR A 309 -10.38 0.32 29.17
C THR A 309 -11.83 -0.17 29.20
N GLN A 310 -12.69 0.37 28.33
CA GLN A 310 -14.10 -0.05 28.26
C GLN A 310 -14.23 -1.54 27.88
N ARG A 311 -13.41 -2.03 26.95
CA ARG A 311 -13.34 -3.45 26.59
C ARG A 311 -12.96 -4.29 27.81
N ASP A 312 -11.89 -3.93 28.51
CA ASP A 312 -11.35 -4.70 29.64
C ASP A 312 -12.33 -4.74 30.81
N GLU A 313 -12.95 -3.60 31.15
CA GLU A 313 -13.99 -3.49 32.17
C GLU A 313 -15.22 -4.34 31.81
N THR A 314 -15.65 -4.31 30.55
CA THR A 314 -16.81 -5.08 30.06
C THR A 314 -16.56 -6.59 30.21
N VAL A 315 -15.38 -7.07 29.82
CA VAL A 315 -15.01 -8.50 29.97
C VAL A 315 -14.89 -8.89 31.44
N ALA A 316 -14.20 -8.08 32.25
CA ALA A 316 -14.04 -8.35 33.68
C ALA A 316 -15.39 -8.46 34.39
N LYS A 317 -16.32 -7.55 34.06
CA LYS A 317 -17.69 -7.57 34.57
C LYS A 317 -18.46 -8.81 34.13
N LEU A 318 -18.38 -9.19 32.85
CA LEU A 318 -19.02 -10.42 32.34
C LEU A 318 -18.49 -11.66 33.08
N ARG A 319 -17.17 -11.79 33.22
CA ARG A 319 -16.54 -12.89 33.97
C ARG A 319 -17.01 -12.96 35.42
N LYS A 320 -17.07 -11.80 36.11
CA LYS A 320 -17.57 -11.73 37.48
C LYS A 320 -19.03 -12.18 37.59
N LEU A 321 -19.90 -11.78 36.65
CA LEU A 321 -21.30 -12.20 36.65
C LEU A 321 -21.44 -13.70 36.41
N VAL A 322 -20.68 -14.26 35.47
CA VAL A 322 -20.71 -15.70 35.17
C VAL A 322 -20.21 -16.50 36.36
N ALA A 323 -19.12 -16.08 37.02
CA ALA A 323 -18.60 -16.73 38.23
C ALA A 323 -19.60 -16.77 39.41
N GLY A 324 -20.59 -15.86 39.42
CA GLY A 324 -21.67 -15.85 40.41
C GLY A 324 -22.85 -16.77 40.09
N LEU A 325 -22.89 -17.43 38.92
CA LEU A 325 -23.97 -18.33 38.52
C LEU A 325 -23.77 -19.75 39.07
N PRO A 326 -24.79 -20.63 39.03
CA PRO A 326 -24.63 -22.06 39.35
C PRO A 326 -23.54 -22.73 38.49
N GLY A 327 -22.80 -23.69 39.04
CA GLY A 327 -21.62 -24.29 38.37
C GLY A 327 -21.89 -24.93 36.99
N ALA A 328 -23.11 -25.40 36.74
CA ALA A 328 -23.53 -25.90 35.42
C ALA A 328 -23.53 -24.78 34.37
N ASP A 329 -24.07 -23.59 34.72
CA ASP A 329 -24.08 -22.43 33.82
C ASP A 329 -22.66 -21.91 33.59
N GLN A 330 -21.82 -21.88 34.64
CA GLN A 330 -20.41 -21.46 34.52
C GLN A 330 -19.67 -22.30 33.48
N THR A 331 -19.82 -23.62 33.56
CA THR A 331 -19.14 -24.57 32.67
C THR A 331 -19.64 -24.45 31.23
N ALA A 332 -20.95 -24.26 31.04
CA ALA A 332 -21.53 -24.09 29.72
C ALA A 332 -21.12 -22.77 29.05
N LEU A 333 -20.89 -21.71 29.83
CA LEU A 333 -20.62 -20.36 29.33
C LEU A 333 -19.14 -20.01 29.24
N ALA A 334 -18.25 -20.75 29.91
CA ALA A 334 -16.82 -20.48 29.88
C ALA A 334 -16.24 -20.36 28.45
N PRO A 335 -16.55 -21.27 27.50
CA PRO A 335 -15.99 -21.18 26.16
C PRO A 335 -16.39 -19.91 25.40
N ILE A 336 -17.64 -19.47 25.52
CA ILE A 336 -18.12 -18.28 24.83
C ILE A 336 -17.60 -17.00 25.48
N VAL A 337 -17.39 -17.00 26.81
CA VAL A 337 -16.78 -15.87 27.51
C VAL A 337 -15.30 -15.71 27.13
N ASP A 338 -14.56 -16.81 26.98
CA ASP A 338 -13.17 -16.77 26.53
C ASP A 338 -13.05 -16.36 25.06
N GLU A 339 -13.99 -16.79 24.20
CA GLU A 339 -14.10 -16.30 22.82
C GLU A 339 -14.37 -14.78 22.78
N ILE A 340 -15.31 -14.30 23.60
CA ILE A 340 -15.60 -12.86 23.71
C ILE A 340 -14.33 -12.13 24.17
N ASP A 341 -13.63 -12.61 25.21
CA ASP A 341 -12.37 -12.02 25.64
C ASP A 341 -11.37 -11.96 24.47
N GLN A 342 -11.11 -13.07 23.78
CA GLN A 342 -10.14 -13.13 22.68
C GLN A 342 -10.48 -12.21 21.48
N HIS A 343 -11.76 -12.02 21.17
CA HIS A 343 -12.19 -11.34 19.94
C HIS A 343 -12.90 -10.00 20.16
N LEU A 344 -13.08 -9.58 21.42
CA LEU A 344 -13.61 -8.26 21.74
C LEU A 344 -12.52 -7.19 21.51
N SER A 345 -12.80 -6.31 20.57
CA SER A 345 -11.96 -5.20 20.11
C SER A 345 -12.80 -3.92 20.03
N ALA A 346 -12.15 -2.78 19.78
CA ALA A 346 -12.84 -1.52 19.52
C ALA A 346 -13.98 -1.65 18.47
N ASN A 347 -13.77 -2.46 17.42
CA ASN A 347 -14.73 -2.62 16.33
C ASN A 347 -15.88 -3.60 16.63
N THR A 348 -15.68 -4.50 17.60
CA THR A 348 -16.70 -5.50 18.00
C THR A 348 -17.37 -5.14 19.32
N LEU A 349 -16.91 -4.10 20.02
CA LEU A 349 -17.45 -3.64 21.29
C LEU A 349 -18.93 -3.27 21.21
N ASN A 350 -19.36 -2.72 20.08
CA ASN A 350 -20.76 -2.39 19.82
C ASN A 350 -21.71 -3.61 19.93
N ARG A 351 -21.24 -4.84 19.71
CA ARG A 351 -22.04 -6.06 19.89
C ARG A 351 -22.54 -6.21 21.33
N LEU A 352 -21.79 -5.70 22.30
CA LEU A 352 -22.13 -5.74 23.72
C LEU A 352 -22.86 -4.49 24.21
N SER A 353 -23.34 -3.62 23.32
CA SER A 353 -23.97 -2.34 23.70
C SER A 353 -25.12 -2.48 24.71
N ASP A 354 -25.95 -3.50 24.55
CA ASP A 354 -27.08 -3.74 25.47
C ASP A 354 -26.60 -4.17 26.86
N PHE A 355 -25.55 -4.98 26.93
CA PHE A 355 -24.93 -5.38 28.18
C PHE A 355 -24.20 -4.20 28.86
N ILE A 356 -23.52 -3.36 28.09
CA ILE A 356 -22.87 -2.15 28.60
C ILE A 356 -23.92 -1.20 29.20
N ARG A 357 -25.06 -1.02 28.52
CA ARG A 357 -26.12 -0.10 28.96
C ARG A 357 -26.96 -0.64 30.13
N LEU A 358 -27.31 -1.92 30.10
CA LEU A 358 -28.31 -2.51 31.02
C LEU A 358 -27.71 -3.49 32.03
N GLY A 359 -26.47 -3.94 31.83
CA GLY A 359 -25.82 -4.94 32.68
C GLY A 359 -25.43 -4.43 34.07
N ASP A 360 -25.48 -3.13 34.33
CA ASP A 360 -25.28 -2.55 35.68
C ASP A 360 -26.56 -2.42 36.50
N ILE A 361 -27.72 -2.69 35.90
CA ILE A 361 -28.99 -2.60 36.60
C ILE A 361 -29.11 -3.78 37.56
N GLU A 362 -28.79 -3.57 38.83
CA GLU A 362 -28.78 -4.62 39.87
C GLU A 362 -30.16 -5.26 40.09
N THR A 363 -31.24 -4.53 39.78
CA THR A 363 -32.60 -5.08 39.82
C THR A 363 -32.85 -6.15 38.75
N THR A 364 -31.98 -6.24 37.74
CA THR A 364 -32.03 -7.29 36.71
C THR A 364 -31.25 -8.51 37.18
N PRO A 365 -31.87 -9.71 37.24
CA PRO A 365 -31.21 -10.95 37.62
C PRO A 365 -29.91 -11.21 36.84
N ALA A 366 -28.89 -11.74 37.50
CA ALA A 366 -27.57 -11.98 36.90
C ALA A 366 -27.64 -12.81 35.60
N ARG A 367 -28.50 -13.84 35.56
CA ARG A 367 -28.73 -14.67 34.36
C ARG A 367 -29.21 -13.84 33.16
N GLN A 368 -30.11 -12.88 33.38
CA GLN A 368 -30.63 -12.02 32.31
C GLN A 368 -29.57 -11.05 31.80
N ARG A 369 -28.74 -10.52 32.70
CA ARG A 369 -27.63 -9.66 32.33
C ARG A 369 -26.56 -10.39 31.51
N VAL A 370 -26.24 -11.63 31.89
CA VAL A 370 -25.34 -12.49 31.11
C VAL A 370 -25.92 -12.82 29.74
N ALA A 371 -27.24 -13.07 29.65
CA ALA A 371 -27.92 -13.31 28.39
C ALA A 371 -27.79 -12.12 27.41
N LEU A 372 -27.91 -10.88 27.89
CA LEU A 372 -27.71 -9.67 27.07
C LEU A 372 -26.33 -9.61 26.41
N ALA A 373 -25.28 -9.99 27.16
CA ALA A 373 -23.91 -10.00 26.64
C ALA A 373 -23.75 -11.04 25.53
N ILE A 374 -24.11 -12.29 25.83
CA ILE A 374 -23.87 -13.41 24.92
C ILE A 374 -24.78 -13.30 23.68
N ALA A 375 -26.04 -12.89 23.85
CA ALA A 375 -26.93 -12.70 22.72
C ALA A 375 -26.50 -11.52 21.86
N GLY A 376 -26.00 -10.42 22.45
CA GLY A 376 -25.39 -9.32 21.71
C GLY A 376 -24.18 -9.78 20.89
N TRP A 377 -23.35 -10.66 21.45
CA TRP A 377 -22.21 -11.25 20.74
C TRP A 377 -22.61 -12.10 19.52
N ILE A 378 -23.65 -12.93 19.68
CA ILE A 378 -24.09 -13.90 18.66
C ILE A 378 -25.01 -13.27 17.60
N LEU A 379 -25.95 -12.42 18.02
CA LEU A 379 -27.00 -11.83 17.17
C LEU A 379 -26.72 -10.38 16.78
N GLY A 380 -25.69 -9.76 17.35
CA GLY A 380 -25.33 -8.37 17.11
C GLY A 380 -25.98 -7.40 18.08
N SER A 381 -25.60 -6.12 17.94
CA SER A 381 -26.08 -5.02 18.78
C SER A 381 -27.61 -4.88 18.71
N GLY A 382 -28.26 -4.62 19.84
CA GLY A 382 -29.70 -4.40 19.89
C GLY A 382 -30.54 -5.67 19.83
N SER A 383 -29.95 -6.84 20.10
CA SER A 383 -30.71 -8.09 20.22
C SER A 383 -31.68 -8.06 21.40
N GLY A 384 -31.31 -7.39 22.50
CA GLY A 384 -32.14 -7.22 23.70
C GLY A 384 -32.54 -8.51 24.39
N GLU A 385 -31.96 -9.65 24.03
CA GLU A 385 -32.37 -10.97 24.54
C GLU A 385 -31.87 -11.19 25.96
N GLN A 386 -32.78 -11.54 26.86
CA GLN A 386 -32.55 -11.68 28.30
C GLN A 386 -32.74 -13.12 28.78
N ASN A 387 -33.21 -14.03 27.93
CA ASN A 387 -33.40 -15.43 28.28
C ASN A 387 -32.11 -16.22 28.10
N LEU A 388 -31.41 -16.50 29.20
CA LEU A 388 -30.15 -17.25 29.19
C LEU A 388 -30.28 -18.64 28.55
N MET A 389 -31.40 -19.33 28.73
CA MET A 389 -31.60 -20.67 28.17
C MET A 389 -31.66 -20.62 26.64
N LEU A 390 -32.37 -19.63 26.10
CA LEU A 390 -32.42 -19.38 24.67
C LEU A 390 -31.03 -18.99 24.14
N THR A 391 -30.31 -18.14 24.86
CA THR A 391 -28.95 -17.71 24.49
C THR A 391 -27.95 -18.87 24.48
N VAL A 392 -28.05 -19.81 25.41
CA VAL A 392 -27.24 -21.05 25.39
C VAL A 392 -27.59 -21.90 24.16
N SER A 393 -28.88 -22.04 23.83
CA SER A 393 -29.30 -22.73 22.61
C SER A 393 -28.79 -22.03 21.33
N LEU A 394 -28.69 -20.69 21.33
CA LEU A 394 -28.12 -19.93 20.21
C LEU A 394 -26.64 -20.22 19.98
N ILE A 395 -25.86 -20.52 21.02
CA ILE A 395 -24.46 -20.96 20.89
C ILE A 395 -24.42 -22.27 20.08
N GLU A 396 -25.26 -23.25 20.44
CA GLU A 396 -25.33 -24.52 19.72
C GLU A 396 -25.79 -24.33 18.26
N VAL A 397 -26.79 -23.48 18.02
CA VAL A 397 -27.26 -23.15 16.67
C VAL A 397 -26.12 -22.54 15.84
N ARG A 398 -25.34 -21.62 16.41
CA ARG A 398 -24.20 -20.99 15.74
C ARG A 398 -23.18 -22.03 15.28
N ASP A 399 -22.79 -22.91 16.19
CA ASP A 399 -21.76 -23.89 15.93
C ASP A 399 -22.23 -24.91 14.87
N LEU A 400 -23.50 -25.32 14.91
CA LEU A 400 -24.09 -26.19 13.89
C LEU A 400 -24.20 -25.51 12.52
N VAL A 401 -24.56 -24.22 12.46
CA VAL A 401 -24.58 -23.45 11.20
C VAL A 401 -23.17 -23.37 10.61
N GLN A 402 -22.16 -23.09 11.42
CA GLN A 402 -20.77 -23.03 10.96
C GLN A 402 -20.30 -24.39 10.42
N GLN A 403 -20.59 -25.48 11.14
CA GLN A 403 -20.31 -26.84 10.67
C GLN A 403 -21.02 -27.13 9.34
N TYR A 404 -22.30 -26.79 9.22
CA TYR A 404 -23.07 -27.01 7.99
C TYR A 404 -22.44 -26.31 6.78
N LEU A 405 -21.98 -25.06 6.96
CA LEU A 405 -21.37 -24.27 5.90
C LEU A 405 -19.95 -24.74 5.53
N ALA A 406 -19.20 -25.30 6.48
CA ALA A 406 -17.84 -25.79 6.28
C ALA A 406 -17.78 -27.21 5.68
N HIS A 407 -18.82 -28.03 5.90
CA HIS A 407 -18.76 -29.46 5.61
C HIS A 407 -18.95 -29.78 4.10
N PRO A 408 -18.02 -30.49 3.45
CA PRO A 408 -18.10 -30.80 2.02
C PRO A 408 -19.15 -31.89 1.71
N ASP A 409 -19.28 -32.89 2.59
CA ASP A 409 -20.24 -33.99 2.42
C ASP A 409 -21.71 -33.55 2.61
N LYS A 410 -22.56 -33.97 1.66
CA LYS A 410 -24.00 -33.74 1.68
C LYS A 410 -24.72 -34.53 2.78
N ALA A 411 -24.30 -35.76 3.07
CA ALA A 411 -24.97 -36.60 4.07
C ALA A 411 -24.75 -36.06 5.49
N ALA A 412 -23.51 -35.64 5.81
CA ALA A 412 -23.21 -34.93 7.05
C ALA A 412 -24.01 -33.64 7.22
N ARG A 413 -24.11 -32.81 6.17
CA ARG A 413 -24.94 -31.59 6.18
C ARG A 413 -26.41 -31.87 6.46
N ALA A 414 -26.97 -32.95 5.91
CA ALA A 414 -28.35 -33.36 6.20
C ALA A 414 -28.56 -33.71 7.68
N LYS A 415 -27.60 -34.42 8.31
CA LYS A 415 -27.66 -34.72 9.75
C LYS A 415 -27.60 -33.46 10.62
N ILE A 416 -26.75 -32.51 10.25
CA ILE A 416 -26.64 -31.22 10.95
C ILE A 416 -27.95 -30.44 10.85
N LEU A 417 -28.56 -30.41 9.66
CA LEU A 417 -29.86 -29.77 9.42
C LEU A 417 -30.98 -30.38 10.29
N GLU A 418 -31.02 -31.71 10.42
CA GLU A 418 -31.99 -32.39 11.29
C GLU A 418 -31.78 -32.06 12.77
N ARG A 419 -30.54 -31.85 13.22
CA ARG A 419 -30.26 -31.39 14.59
C ARG A 419 -30.70 -29.94 14.78
N LEU A 420 -30.40 -29.06 13.82
CA LEU A 420 -30.85 -27.66 13.86
C LEU A 420 -32.37 -27.56 14.00
N LYS A 421 -33.15 -28.34 13.25
CA LYS A 421 -34.62 -28.33 13.32
C LYS A 421 -35.20 -28.66 14.71
N ARG A 422 -34.43 -29.29 15.59
CA ARG A 422 -34.88 -29.68 16.94
C ARG A 422 -34.62 -28.62 18.00
N LEU A 423 -33.82 -27.61 17.70
CA LEU A 423 -33.49 -26.53 18.64
C LEU A 423 -34.51 -25.39 18.52
N GLU A 424 -35.01 -24.93 19.67
CA GLU A 424 -36.00 -23.83 19.74
C GLU A 424 -35.46 -22.51 19.18
N ALA A 425 -34.14 -22.30 19.27
CA ALA A 425 -33.45 -21.10 18.78
C ALA A 425 -33.22 -21.09 17.25
N THR A 426 -33.62 -22.14 16.51
CA THR A 426 -33.46 -22.23 15.05
C THR A 426 -34.57 -21.47 14.32
N ARG A 427 -34.68 -20.18 14.61
CA ARG A 427 -35.58 -19.28 13.88
C ARG A 427 -34.83 -18.60 12.74
N ALA A 428 -35.52 -18.41 11.61
CA ALA A 428 -34.91 -17.82 10.42
C ALA A 428 -34.37 -16.40 10.67
N ASP A 429 -35.04 -15.62 11.53
CA ASP A 429 -34.60 -14.28 11.92
C ASP A 429 -33.31 -14.29 12.75
N TYR A 430 -33.14 -15.24 13.67
CA TYR A 430 -31.88 -15.41 14.41
C TYR A 430 -30.74 -15.89 13.50
N ILE A 431 -30.99 -16.84 12.61
CA ILE A 431 -29.99 -17.29 11.64
C ILE A 431 -29.54 -16.13 10.74
N ALA A 432 -30.49 -15.32 10.25
CA ALA A 432 -30.17 -14.16 9.41
C ALA A 432 -29.30 -13.12 10.14
N LYS A 433 -29.53 -12.89 11.43
CA LYS A 433 -28.70 -11.99 12.26
C LYS A 433 -27.32 -12.55 12.58
N LEU A 434 -27.23 -13.87 12.76
CA LEU A 434 -26.02 -14.58 13.14
C LEU A 434 -25.03 -14.75 11.98
N LEU A 435 -25.52 -15.05 10.77
CA LEU A 435 -24.69 -15.32 9.58
C LEU A 435 -23.62 -14.25 9.26
N PRO A 436 -23.87 -12.94 9.34
CA PRO A 436 -22.83 -11.93 9.08
C PRO A 436 -21.80 -11.82 10.21
N LEU A 437 -22.04 -12.42 11.37
CA LEU A 437 -21.23 -12.24 12.58
C LEU A 437 -20.33 -13.44 12.89
N ILE A 438 -20.56 -14.58 12.23
CA ILE A 438 -19.71 -15.76 12.34
C ILE A 438 -18.42 -15.62 11.52
N PRO A 439 -17.31 -16.22 11.97
CA PRO A 439 -16.10 -16.29 11.17
C PRO A 439 -16.34 -16.98 9.82
N PRO A 440 -15.55 -16.66 8.77
CA PRO A 440 -15.62 -17.34 7.49
C PRO A 440 -15.61 -18.87 7.68
N PRO A 441 -16.58 -19.63 7.12
CA PRO A 441 -16.79 -21.03 7.50
C PRO A 441 -15.53 -21.89 7.37
N LEU A 442 -14.76 -21.70 6.30
CA LEU A 442 -13.53 -22.46 6.02
C LEU A 442 -12.31 -22.01 6.85
N ALA A 443 -12.35 -20.83 7.47
CA ALA A 443 -11.29 -20.34 8.35
C ALA A 443 -11.49 -20.76 9.82
N SER A 444 -12.60 -21.44 10.13
CA SER A 444 -12.92 -21.86 11.49
C SER A 444 -12.07 -23.05 11.96
N LYS A 445 -11.80 -23.14 13.26
CA LYS A 445 -11.15 -24.31 13.87
C LYS A 445 -11.91 -25.61 13.55
N GLN A 446 -13.24 -25.53 13.52
CA GLN A 446 -14.11 -26.65 13.15
C GLN A 446 -13.89 -27.09 11.70
N ALA A 447 -13.71 -26.15 10.76
CA ALA A 447 -13.39 -26.48 9.38
C ALA A 447 -12.02 -27.16 9.24
N ALA A 448 -10.99 -26.68 9.96
CA ALA A 448 -9.68 -27.35 9.96
C ALA A 448 -9.80 -28.83 10.36
N VAL A 449 -10.58 -29.12 11.42
CA VAL A 449 -10.88 -30.49 11.86
C VAL A 449 -11.65 -31.28 10.78
N ILE A 450 -12.71 -30.70 10.20
CA ILE A 450 -13.53 -31.35 9.16
C ILE A 450 -12.70 -31.71 7.92
N HIS A 451 -11.77 -30.85 7.53
CA HIS A 451 -10.91 -31.02 6.35
C HIS A 451 -9.61 -31.78 6.66
N GLY A 452 -9.40 -32.23 7.91
CA GLY A 452 -8.22 -32.98 8.31
C GLY A 452 -6.91 -32.17 8.24
N VAL A 453 -7.00 -30.85 8.32
CA VAL A 453 -5.84 -29.96 8.39
C VAL A 453 -5.44 -29.87 9.86
N GLU A 454 -4.23 -30.32 10.20
CA GLU A 454 -3.66 -30.04 11.51
C GLU A 454 -3.67 -28.53 11.73
N THR A 455 -4.32 -28.09 12.81
CA THR A 455 -4.22 -26.71 13.27
C THR A 455 -2.80 -26.51 13.75
N THR A 456 -1.88 -26.19 12.84
CA THR A 456 -0.62 -25.55 13.24
C THR A 456 -1.02 -24.30 14.01
N ASP A 457 -0.60 -24.21 15.27
CA ASP A 457 -0.71 -22.96 16.03
C ASP A 457 -0.28 -21.81 15.10
N GLU A 458 -1.03 -20.71 15.11
CA GLU A 458 -0.70 -19.52 14.31
C GLU A 458 0.72 -18.99 14.58
N SER A 459 1.39 -19.49 15.63
CA SER A 459 2.77 -19.21 16.02
C SER A 459 3.85 -19.74 15.05
N ASP A 460 3.54 -20.68 14.14
CA ASP A 460 4.57 -21.36 13.32
C ASP A 460 4.61 -20.90 11.85
N ARG A 461 3.86 -19.86 11.48
CA ARG A 461 4.05 -19.19 10.19
C ARG A 461 5.31 -18.33 10.27
N SER A 462 6.44 -18.89 9.87
CA SER A 462 7.67 -18.13 9.61
C SER A 462 7.43 -17.14 8.47
N PHE A 463 7.01 -15.92 8.82
CA PHE A 463 6.99 -14.81 7.89
C PHE A 463 8.43 -14.48 7.51
N ILE A 464 8.70 -14.32 6.22
CA ILE A 464 10.00 -13.81 5.74
C ILE A 464 10.09 -12.37 6.23
N VAL A 465 10.96 -12.14 7.21
CA VAL A 465 11.18 -10.84 7.84
C VAL A 465 12.00 -9.96 6.90
N PRO A 466 11.56 -8.72 6.58
CA PRO A 466 12.37 -7.78 5.83
C PRO A 466 13.70 -7.49 6.55
N VAL A 467 14.80 -7.35 5.81
CA VAL A 467 16.10 -6.99 6.38
C VAL A 467 16.01 -5.61 7.03
N GLY A 468 16.30 -5.52 8.34
CA GLY A 468 16.15 -4.30 9.13
C GLY A 468 14.81 -4.16 9.85
N ALA A 469 13.94 -5.17 9.80
CA ALA A 469 12.71 -5.17 10.56
C ALA A 469 12.96 -5.60 12.02
N VAL A 470 12.58 -4.74 12.97
CA VAL A 470 12.69 -5.01 14.41
C VAL A 470 11.39 -5.65 14.87
N ALA A 471 11.46 -6.80 15.54
CA ALA A 471 10.29 -7.46 16.09
C ALA A 471 9.59 -6.55 17.10
N ASP A 472 8.27 -6.39 16.98
CA ASP A 472 7.47 -5.68 17.97
C ASP A 472 7.39 -6.53 19.25
N PRO A 473 7.91 -6.07 20.40
CA PRO A 473 7.84 -6.85 21.64
C PRO A 473 6.41 -7.01 22.17
N GLN A 474 5.44 -6.23 21.67
CA GLN A 474 4.04 -6.26 22.11
C GLN A 474 3.14 -7.11 21.20
N VAL A 475 3.58 -7.47 19.99
CA VAL A 475 2.74 -8.19 19.01
C VAL A 475 3.55 -9.28 18.29
N GLN A 476 3.24 -10.54 18.59
CA GLN A 476 3.91 -11.71 17.99
C GLN A 476 3.71 -11.74 16.46
N GLY A 477 4.81 -11.88 15.71
CA GLY A 477 4.80 -11.94 14.24
C GLY A 477 4.82 -10.59 13.54
N MET A 478 4.78 -9.47 14.27
CA MET A 478 4.90 -8.12 13.72
C MET A 478 6.34 -7.62 13.77
N TYR A 479 6.75 -6.97 12.69
CA TYR A 479 8.06 -6.34 12.57
C TYR A 479 7.90 -4.91 12.04
N HIS A 480 8.58 -3.95 12.66
CA HIS A 480 8.61 -2.57 12.23
C HIS A 480 9.84 -2.32 11.36
N VAL A 481 9.66 -1.66 10.21
CA VAL A 481 10.78 -1.13 9.42
C VAL A 481 10.86 0.37 9.70
N GLY A 482 11.75 0.75 10.62
CA GLY A 482 11.85 2.12 11.13
C GLY A 482 12.77 2.20 12.36
N LEU A 483 13.29 3.39 12.61
CA LEU A 483 14.42 3.71 13.50
C LEU A 483 14.44 2.95 14.83
N ASP A 484 15.64 2.53 15.25
CA ASP A 484 15.88 2.33 16.67
C ASP A 484 15.71 3.68 17.40
N GLN A 485 15.19 3.63 18.63
CA GLN A 485 14.94 4.82 19.46
C GLN A 485 16.21 5.68 19.67
N ALA A 486 17.39 5.05 19.67
CA ALA A 486 18.69 5.69 19.89
C ALA A 486 19.19 6.50 18.67
N GLU A 487 18.90 6.09 17.43
CA GLU A 487 19.20 6.89 16.22
C GLU A 487 18.31 8.14 16.13
N PHE A 488 17.09 8.07 16.68
CA PHE A 488 16.20 9.23 16.78
C PHE A 488 16.67 10.22 17.86
N ASP A 489 17.10 9.72 19.02
CA ASP A 489 17.60 10.54 20.14
C ASP A 489 18.98 11.17 19.84
N ALA A 490 19.85 10.46 19.11
CA ALA A 490 21.17 10.95 18.69
C ALA A 490 21.10 12.16 17.73
N ALA A 491 19.94 12.44 17.14
CA ALA A 491 19.70 13.58 16.26
C ALA A 491 19.39 14.91 17.00
N THR A 492 19.70 14.98 18.30
CA THR A 492 19.42 16.15 19.15
C THR A 492 20.70 16.79 19.74
N ILE A 493 21.87 16.51 19.16
CA ILE A 493 23.10 17.29 19.36
C ILE A 493 23.54 17.90 18.03
#